data_AF-A0A964L7E4-F1
#
_entry.id   AF-A0A964L7E4-F1
#
_cell.length_a   1.000
_cell.length_b   1.000
_cell.length_c   1.000
_cell.angle_alpha   90.00
_cell.angle_beta   90.00
_cell.angle_gamma   90.00
#
_symmetry.space_group_name_H-M   'P 1'
#
loop_
_entity.id
_entity.type
_entity.pdbx_description
1 polymer ?
#
loop_
_entity_poly.entity_id
_entity_poly.type
_entity_poly.pdbx_seq_one_letter_code
_entity_poly.pdbx_strand_id
1 'polypeptide(L)' 'MSVGRRLSTEEKKEIFSQLVATQDATQGAVDYVRKSYEIVTKQFSISDEQLRAIEVEGSDNDWPPLSEPIPAH' A
#
# COMPACT_ATOMS: atom_id res chain seq x y z
N MET A 1 -2.33 -9.15 20.68
CA MET A 1 -3.10 -9.43 19.46
C MET A 1 -3.86 -8.17 19.10
N SER A 2 -3.26 -7.31 18.28
CA SER A 2 -3.94 -6.10 17.82
C SER A 2 -4.97 -6.54 16.80
N VAL A 3 -6.24 -6.33 17.10
CA VAL A 3 -7.37 -6.65 16.22
C VAL A 3 -7.15 -5.89 14.92
N GLY A 4 -6.83 -6.61 13.84
CA GLY A 4 -6.60 -6.00 12.53
C GLY A 4 -7.81 -5.18 12.11
N ARG A 5 -7.58 -3.91 11.74
CA ARG A 5 -8.63 -3.02 11.24
C ARG A 5 -9.29 -3.69 10.03
N ARG A 6 -10.61 -3.87 10.03
CA ARG A 6 -11.33 -4.35 8.84
C ARG A 6 -11.36 -3.23 7.82
N LEU A 7 -10.47 -3.32 6.83
CA LEU A 7 -10.36 -2.36 5.74
C LEU A 7 -11.35 -2.73 4.63
N SER A 8 -12.03 -1.72 4.11
CA SER A 8 -12.86 -1.83 2.92
C SER A 8 -12.00 -2.01 1.68
N THR A 9 -12.55 -2.57 0.59
CA THR A 9 -11.81 -2.75 -0.67
C THR A 9 -11.24 -1.43 -1.21
N GLU A 10 -11.98 -0.33 -1.07
CA GLU A 10 -11.52 1.01 -1.46
C GLU A 10 -10.32 1.48 -0.61
N GLU A 11 -10.36 1.27 0.71
CA GLU A 11 -9.24 1.59 1.60
C GLU A 11 -7.99 0.78 1.25
N LYS A 12 -8.15 -0.52 0.94
CA LYS A 12 -7.02 -1.37 0.51
C LYS A 12 -6.40 -0.87 -0.79
N LYS A 13 -7.22 -0.46 -1.77
CA LYS A 13 -6.74 0.15 -3.02
C LYS A 13 -5.98 1.44 -2.77
N GLU A 14 -6.49 2.29 -1.88
CA GLU A 14 -5.83 3.55 -1.50
C GLU A 14 -4.47 3.28 -0.82
N ILE A 15 -4.43 2.32 0.11
CA ILE A 15 -3.20 1.88 0.77
C ILE A 15 -2.18 1.36 -0.24
N PHE A 16 -2.62 0.51 -1.18
CA PHE A 16 -1.77 -0.04 -2.23
C PHE A 16 -1.23 1.07 -3.13
N SER A 17 -2.09 1.99 -3.57
CA SER A 17 -1.71 3.14 -4.39
C SER A 17 -0.68 4.03 -3.70
N GLN A 18 -0.85 4.29 -2.40
CA GLN A 18 0.12 5.06 -1.61
C GLN A 18 1.44 4.31 -1.44
N LEU A 19 1.41 3.00 -1.25
CA LEU A 19 2.61 2.17 -1.19
C LEU A 19 3.41 2.26 -2.49
N VAL A 20 2.75 2.08 -3.63
CA VAL A 20 3.38 2.19 -4.96
C VAL A 20 3.92 3.60 -5.20
N ALA A 21 3.12 4.64 -4.94
CA ALA A 21 3.56 6.03 -5.10
C ALA A 21 4.79 6.35 -4.23
N THR A 22 4.83 5.85 -2.99
CA THR A 22 5.97 6.03 -2.07
C THR A 22 7.22 5.32 -2.57
N GLN A 23 7.08 4.13 -3.15
CA GLN A 23 8.20 3.37 -3.72
C GLN A 23 8.68 3.95 -5.07
N ASP A 24 7.76 4.43 -5.91
CA ASP A 24 8.06 5.05 -7.20
C ASP A 24 8.81 6.38 -7.05
N ALA A 25 8.38 7.21 -6.08
CA ALA A 25 9.05 8.46 -5.72
C ALA A 25 10.51 8.29 -5.29
N THR A 26 10.93 7.07 -4.95
CA THR A 26 12.27 6.77 -4.43
C THR A 26 13.13 5.94 -5.39
N GLN A 27 12.68 5.79 -6.65
CA GLN A 27 13.39 5.11 -7.74
C GLN A 27 13.89 3.70 -7.37
N GLY A 28 13.10 2.93 -6.60
CA GLY A 28 13.36 1.50 -6.39
C GLY A 28 14.59 1.17 -5.56
N ALA A 29 15.10 2.10 -4.74
CA ALA A 29 16.16 1.78 -3.78
C ALA A 29 15.66 0.70 -2.80
N VAL A 30 16.33 -0.46 -2.76
CA VAL A 30 15.93 -1.64 -1.97
C VAL A 30 15.77 -1.31 -0.48
N ASP A 31 16.61 -0.42 0.05
CA ASP A 31 16.53 0.07 1.44
C ASP A 31 15.27 0.91 1.70
N TYR A 32 14.68 1.50 0.66
CA TYR A 32 13.51 2.36 0.74
C TYR A 32 12.19 1.59 0.75
N VAL A 33 12.17 0.35 0.25
CA VAL A 33 10.99 -0.54 0.32
C VAL A 33 10.62 -0.77 1.78
N ARG A 34 11.57 -1.12 2.64
CA ARG A 34 11.27 -1.34 4.07
C ARG A 34 10.75 -0.07 4.75
N LYS A 35 11.28 1.09 4.35
CA LYS A 35 10.86 2.39 4.88
C LYS A 35 9.46 2.78 4.39
N SER A 36 9.11 2.46 3.14
CA SER A 36 7.78 2.70 2.60
C SER A 36 6.71 1.91 3.38
N TYR A 37 7.03 0.67 3.75
CA TYR A 37 6.17 -0.14 4.61
C TYR A 37 5.92 0.51 5.97
N GLU A 38 6.96 1.01 6.64
CA GLU A 38 6.80 1.71 7.92
C GLU A 38 6.00 3.00 7.79
N ILE A 39 6.16 3.74 6.69
CA ILE A 39 5.43 4.99 6.43
C ILE A 39 3.93 4.68 6.24
N VAL A 40 3.60 3.73 5.37
CA VAL A 40 2.23 3.36 5.02
C VAL A 40 1.52 2.70 6.20
N THR A 41 2.16 1.77 6.90
CA THR A 41 1.56 1.12 8.10
C THR A 41 1.22 2.13 9.19
N LYS A 42 2.11 3.11 9.44
CA LYS A 42 1.85 4.20 10.39
C LYS A 42 0.72 5.13 9.93
N GLN A 43 0.75 5.54 8.66
CA GLN A 43 -0.25 6.45 8.09
C GLN A 43 -1.67 5.88 8.17
N PHE A 44 -1.83 4.59 7.86
CA PHE A 44 -3.13 3.93 7.83
C PHE A 44 -3.48 3.20 9.15
N SER A 45 -2.56 3.19 10.12
CA SER A 45 -2.70 2.47 11.40
C SER A 45 -3.02 0.99 11.19
N ILE A 46 -2.28 0.35 10.29
CA ILE A 46 -2.41 -1.07 9.94
C ILE A 46 -1.15 -1.84 10.31
N SER A 47 -1.25 -3.16 10.41
CA SER A 47 -0.09 -4.02 10.68
C SER A 47 0.65 -4.35 9.38
N ASP A 48 1.96 -4.63 9.45
CA ASP A 48 2.75 -5.11 8.30
C ASP A 48 2.12 -6.34 7.62
N GLU A 49 1.55 -7.26 8.40
CA GLU A 49 0.85 -8.43 7.86
C GLU A 49 -0.36 -8.04 7.01
N GLN A 50 -1.09 -6.99 7.40
CA GLN A 50 -2.21 -6.47 6.62
C GLN A 50 -1.71 -5.76 5.35
N LEU A 51 -0.64 -4.97 5.45
CA LEU A 51 -0.06 -4.31 4.28
C LEU A 51 0.44 -5.33 3.25
N ARG A 52 1.09 -6.41 3.69
CA ARG A 52 1.50 -7.51 2.81
C ARG A 52 0.31 -8.23 2.17
N ALA A 53 -0.76 -8.47 2.93
CA ALA A 53 -1.96 -9.07 2.36
C ALA A 53 -2.58 -8.16 1.28
N ILE A 54 -2.56 -6.85 1.49
CA ILE A 54 -3.01 -5.85 0.51
C ILE A 54 -2.08 -5.81 -0.71
N GLU A 55 -0.77 -5.94 -0.52
CA GLU A 55 0.18 -5.98 -1.63
C GLU A 55 -0.05 -7.20 -2.53
N VAL A 56 -0.23 -8.38 -1.91
CA VAL A 56 -0.56 -9.61 -2.64
C VAL A 56 -1.92 -9.47 -3.34
N GLU A 57 -2.95 -9.01 -2.62
CA GLU A 57 -4.28 -8.80 -3.20
C GLU A 57 -4.27 -7.77 -4.34
N GLY A 58 -3.54 -6.67 -4.18
CA GLY A 58 -3.40 -5.63 -5.19
C GLY A 58 -2.62 -6.10 -6.41
N SER A 59 -1.55 -6.89 -6.22
CA SER A 59 -0.81 -7.49 -7.33
C SER A 59 -1.65 -8.53 -8.07
N ASP A 60 -2.45 -9.34 -7.37
CA ASP A 60 -3.33 -10.35 -7.97
C ASP A 60 -4.52 -9.72 -8.71
N ASN A 61 -4.98 -8.54 -8.27
CA ASN A 61 -6.11 -7.81 -8.86
C ASN A 61 -5.69 -6.66 -9.79
N ASP A 62 -4.41 -6.55 -10.15
CA ASP A 62 -3.85 -5.47 -10.99
C ASP A 62 -4.28 -4.07 -10.50
N TRP A 63 -4.06 -3.80 -9.21
CA TRP A 63 -4.29 -2.47 -8.63
C TRP A 63 -3.03 -1.60 -8.74
N PRO A 64 -3.19 -0.28 -8.88
CA PRO A 64 -4.38 0.37 -9.44
C PRO A 64 -4.58 -0.05 -10.91
N PRO A 65 -5.83 -0.25 -11.38
CA PRO A 65 -6.05 -0.60 -12.78
C PRO A 65 -5.44 0.48 -13.68
N LEU A 66 -4.78 0.08 -14.76
CA LEU A 66 -4.11 0.99 -15.71
C LEU A 66 -5.00 2.13 -16.26
N SER A 67 -6.32 1.99 -16.12
CA SER A 67 -7.33 2.98 -16.51
C SER A 67 -7.65 4.03 -15.44
N GLU A 68 -7.30 3.81 -14.18
CA GLU A 68 -7.53 4.79 -13.11
C GLU A 68 -6.32 5.74 -13.02
N PRO A 69 -6.51 7.05 -13.25
CA PRO A 69 -5.47 8.02 -12.97
C PRO A 69 -5.20 7.99 -11.46
N ILE A 70 -3.97 7.64 -11.08
CA ILE A 70 -3.50 7.72 -9.69
C ILE A 70 -3.69 9.19 -9.28
N PRO A 71 -4.56 9.50 -8.30
CA PRO A 71 -4.77 10.88 -7.89
C PRO A 71 -3.47 11.39 -7.28
N ALA A 72 -2.84 12.36 -7.93
CA ALA A 72 -1.70 13.08 -7.40
C ALA A 72 -2.18 13.88 -6.17
N HIS A 73 -1.80 13.43 -4.98
CA HIS A 73 -1.99 14.20 -3.74
C HIS A 73 -0.68 14.87 -3.35
#